data_AF-A0AAV7VBY9-F1
#
_entry.id   AF-A0AAV7VBY9-F1
#
_cell.length_a   1.000
_cell.length_b   1.000
_cell.length_c   1.000
_cell.angle_alpha   90.00
_cell.angle_beta   90.00
_cell.angle_gamma   90.00
#
_symmetry.space_group_name_H-M   'P 1'
#
loop_
_entity.id
_entity.type
_entity.pdbx_description
1 polymer ?
#
loop_
_entity_poly.entity_id
_entity_poly.type
_entity_poly.pdbx_seq_one_letter_code
_entity_poly.pdbx_strand_id
1 'polypeptide(L)'
;MFVHYARVCGPTLSAERKHALLMHCLGGEGQEVLENLPELSAEESRNLNEYEVCIKKMDKHYVPRVSTIMERYYFGKREQGKDESVEEYITNLRKLAASCKFGTLVDERIRDQFVLKCCSDKIREELWLKDEPPLEEVVIVAKRVEHMLKCVKELSGNKVVSGERTKVEEVVCEVKVKEFGAEKKK
;
A
#
# COMPACT_ATOMS: atom_id res chain seq x y z
N MET A 1 -24.53 -2.23 -4.25
CA MET A 1 -25.80 -2.86 -3.79
C MET A 1 -26.48 -3.65 -4.92
N PHE A 2 -26.73 -3.02 -6.08
CA PHE A 2 -27.36 -3.66 -7.26
C PHE A 2 -26.64 -4.93 -7.77
N VAL A 3 -25.31 -4.90 -7.91
CA VAL A 3 -24.52 -6.05 -8.41
C VAL A 3 -24.61 -7.26 -7.48
N HIS A 4 -24.61 -7.04 -6.16
CA HIS A 4 -24.77 -8.12 -5.19
C HIS A 4 -26.20 -8.67 -5.21
N TYR A 5 -27.21 -7.81 -5.33
CA TYR A 5 -28.61 -8.22 -5.46
C TYR A 5 -28.84 -9.07 -6.72
N ALA A 6 -28.37 -8.61 -7.88
CA ALA A 6 -28.47 -9.34 -9.15
C ALA A 6 -27.75 -10.71 -9.10
N ARG A 7 -26.68 -10.83 -8.31
CA ARG A 7 -25.94 -12.07 -8.10
C ARG A 7 -26.67 -13.06 -7.17
N VAL A 8 -27.42 -12.54 -6.20
CA VAL A 8 -28.24 -13.34 -5.26
C VAL A 8 -29.53 -13.82 -5.92
N CYS A 9 -30.12 -13.03 -6.83
CA CYS A 9 -31.30 -13.42 -7.61
C CYS A 9 -31.06 -14.56 -8.64
N GLY A 10 -29.83 -15.09 -8.72
CA GLY A 10 -29.48 -16.32 -9.44
C GLY A 10 -28.48 -16.12 -10.61
N PRO A 11 -27.75 -17.19 -11.01
CA PRO A 11 -26.70 -17.12 -12.03
C PRO A 11 -27.18 -16.93 -13.49
N THR A 12 -28.47 -16.72 -13.73
CA THR A 12 -29.09 -16.79 -15.07
C THR A 12 -29.99 -15.60 -15.42
N LEU A 13 -29.84 -14.45 -14.77
CA LEU A 13 -30.53 -13.25 -15.24
C LEU A 13 -29.96 -12.84 -16.61
N SER A 14 -30.79 -12.96 -17.66
CA SER A 14 -30.45 -12.50 -19.01
C SER A 14 -30.09 -11.00 -18.98
N ALA A 15 -29.30 -10.55 -19.96
CA ALA A 15 -28.93 -9.15 -20.07
C ALA A 15 -30.17 -8.22 -20.09
N GLU A 16 -31.23 -8.63 -20.78
CA GLU A 16 -32.51 -7.94 -20.83
C GLU A 16 -33.16 -7.80 -19.45
N ARG A 17 -33.17 -8.87 -18.64
CA ARG A 17 -33.74 -8.82 -17.28
C ARG A 17 -32.91 -7.95 -16.35
N LYS A 18 -31.58 -7.92 -16.53
CA LYS A 18 -30.70 -6.99 -15.78
C LYS A 18 -30.95 -5.54 -16.18
N HIS A 19 -31.15 -5.28 -17.47
CA HIS A 19 -31.49 -3.94 -17.98
C HIS A 19 -32.84 -3.48 -17.41
N ALA A 20 -33.90 -4.29 -17.52
CA ALA A 20 -35.21 -3.95 -17.00
C ALA A 20 -35.18 -3.70 -15.47
N LEU A 21 -34.46 -4.53 -14.73
CA LEU A 21 -34.30 -4.35 -13.29
C LEU A 21 -33.51 -3.08 -12.94
N LEU A 22 -32.46 -2.76 -13.70
CA LEU A 22 -31.70 -1.53 -13.55
C LEU A 22 -32.60 -0.32 -13.75
N MET A 23 -33.36 -0.27 -14.86
CA MET A 23 -34.29 0.83 -15.16
C MET A 23 -35.34 0.98 -14.06
N HIS A 24 -35.91 -0.11 -13.58
CA HIS A 24 -36.85 -0.08 -12.46
C HIS A 24 -36.21 0.48 -11.18
N CYS A 25 -34.99 0.07 -10.85
CA CYS A 25 -34.27 0.55 -9.65
C CYS A 25 -33.81 2.02 -9.75
N LEU A 26 -33.58 2.54 -10.96
CA LEU A 26 -33.21 3.94 -11.19
C LEU A 26 -34.38 4.91 -10.95
N GLY A 27 -35.62 4.45 -11.12
CA GLY A 27 -36.80 5.31 -11.08
C GLY A 27 -36.86 6.30 -12.25
N GLY A 28 -37.90 7.14 -12.28
CA GLY A 28 -38.12 8.07 -13.39
C GLY A 28 -36.99 9.09 -13.56
N GLU A 29 -36.53 9.70 -12.47
CA GLU A 29 -35.44 10.68 -12.49
C GLU A 29 -34.12 10.04 -12.97
N GLY A 30 -33.81 8.82 -12.53
CA GLY A 30 -32.59 8.13 -12.93
C GLY A 30 -32.60 7.68 -14.40
N GLN A 31 -33.79 7.34 -14.94
CA GLN A 31 -33.96 7.04 -16.36
C GLN A 31 -33.79 8.30 -17.22
N GLU A 32 -34.41 9.42 -16.82
CA GLU A 32 -34.27 10.70 -17.52
C GLU A 32 -32.80 11.14 -17.59
N VAL A 33 -32.06 11.03 -16.50
CA VAL A 33 -30.63 11.37 -16.53
C VAL A 33 -29.87 10.44 -17.47
N LEU A 34 -30.13 9.13 -17.42
CA LEU A 34 -29.47 8.13 -18.27
C LEU A 34 -29.69 8.38 -19.77
N GLU A 35 -30.91 8.76 -20.17
CA GLU A 35 -31.26 9.12 -21.55
C GLU A 35 -30.54 10.38 -22.03
N ASN A 36 -30.32 11.33 -21.13
CA ASN A 36 -29.60 12.57 -21.42
C ASN A 36 -28.06 12.43 -21.41
N LEU A 37 -27.52 11.26 -21.04
CA LEU A 37 -26.06 11.05 -21.05
C LEU A 37 -25.52 10.90 -22.48
N PRO A 38 -24.30 11.40 -22.76
CA PRO A 38 -23.66 11.23 -24.06
C PRO A 38 -23.57 9.76 -24.49
N GLU A 39 -23.83 9.50 -25.77
CA GLU A 39 -23.67 8.17 -26.35
C GLU A 39 -22.22 7.67 -26.29
N LEU A 40 -22.06 6.36 -26.14
CA LEU A 40 -20.76 5.72 -26.25
C LEU A 40 -20.31 5.71 -27.72
N SER A 41 -19.00 5.79 -27.97
CA SER A 41 -18.50 5.64 -29.34
C SER A 41 -18.80 4.23 -29.89
N ALA A 42 -18.83 4.09 -31.22
CA ALA A 42 -19.05 2.80 -31.88
C ALA A 42 -17.99 1.73 -31.50
N GLU A 43 -16.83 2.16 -31.00
CA GLU A 43 -15.78 1.28 -30.49
C GLU A 43 -16.04 0.84 -29.05
N GLU A 44 -16.54 1.76 -28.22
CA GLU A 44 -16.86 1.51 -26.81
C GLU A 44 -18.04 0.54 -26.64
N SER A 45 -19.00 0.55 -27.58
CA SER A 45 -20.24 -0.26 -27.58
C SER A 45 -20.19 -1.54 -28.42
N ARG A 46 -19.13 -1.76 -29.21
CA ARG A 46 -19.05 -2.82 -30.25
C ARG A 46 -19.38 -4.25 -29.78
N ASN A 47 -19.22 -4.54 -28.49
CA ASN A 47 -19.46 -5.86 -27.90
C ASN A 47 -20.25 -5.80 -26.58
N LEU A 48 -21.03 -4.73 -26.37
CA LEU A 48 -21.81 -4.56 -25.15
C LEU A 48 -23.29 -4.82 -25.37
N ASN A 49 -23.94 -5.45 -24.40
CA ASN A 49 -25.40 -5.45 -24.34
C ASN A 49 -25.94 -4.13 -23.77
N GLU A 50 -27.25 -3.90 -23.91
CA GLU A 50 -27.92 -2.67 -23.45
C GLU A 50 -27.67 -2.37 -21.97
N TYR A 51 -27.68 -3.39 -21.11
CA TYR A 51 -27.35 -3.24 -19.69
C TYR A 51 -25.93 -2.71 -19.48
N GLU A 52 -24.94 -3.30 -20.17
CA GLU A 52 -23.54 -2.88 -20.08
C GLU A 52 -23.30 -1.48 -20.66
N VAL A 53 -24.03 -1.10 -21.72
CA VAL A 53 -24.02 0.26 -22.25
C VAL A 53 -24.49 1.25 -21.20
N CYS A 54 -25.62 0.98 -20.53
CA CYS A 54 -26.16 1.85 -19.48
C CYS A 54 -25.16 2.01 -18.32
N ILE A 55 -24.58 0.91 -17.83
CA ILE A 55 -23.58 0.94 -16.76
C ILE A 55 -22.36 1.76 -17.19
N LYS A 56 -21.82 1.56 -18.39
CA LYS A 56 -20.66 2.34 -18.87
C LYS A 56 -20.97 3.83 -19.03
N LYS A 57 -22.16 4.20 -19.52
CA LYS A 57 -22.58 5.61 -19.59
C LYS A 57 -22.61 6.24 -18.21
N MET A 58 -23.25 5.56 -17.25
CA MET A 58 -23.32 6.02 -15.87
C MET A 58 -21.93 6.12 -15.23
N ASP A 59 -21.07 5.11 -15.40
CA ASP A 59 -19.71 5.12 -14.88
C ASP A 59 -18.91 6.30 -15.45
N LYS A 60 -19.01 6.57 -16.75
CA LYS A 60 -18.31 7.68 -17.41
C LYS A 60 -18.77 9.06 -16.94
N HIS A 61 -20.03 9.18 -16.54
CA HIS A 61 -20.63 10.46 -16.11
C HIS A 61 -20.47 10.70 -14.61
N TYR A 62 -20.70 9.68 -13.78
CA TYR A 62 -20.74 9.80 -12.32
C TYR A 62 -19.43 9.44 -11.64
N VAL A 63 -18.57 8.60 -12.24
CA VAL A 63 -17.22 8.42 -11.73
C VAL A 63 -16.41 9.60 -12.22
N PRO A 64 -16.03 10.56 -11.34
CA PRO A 64 -15.14 11.63 -11.74
C PRO A 64 -13.90 10.98 -12.38
N ARG A 65 -13.44 11.51 -13.52
CA ARG A 65 -12.17 11.08 -14.10
C ARG A 65 -11.08 11.43 -13.12
N VAL A 66 -10.75 10.49 -12.24
CA VAL A 66 -9.69 10.67 -11.26
C VAL A 66 -8.41 10.82 -12.06
N SER A 67 -7.83 12.00 -12.00
CA SER A 67 -6.61 12.30 -12.75
C SER A 67 -5.53 11.38 -12.21
N THR A 68 -5.05 10.47 -13.06
CA THR A 68 -3.94 9.57 -12.70
C THR A 68 -2.71 10.38 -12.25
N ILE A 69 -2.54 11.60 -12.76
CA ILE A 69 -1.48 12.53 -12.33
C ILE A 69 -1.71 12.97 -10.88
N MET A 70 -2.95 13.30 -10.51
CA MET A 70 -3.30 13.70 -9.15
C MET A 70 -3.12 12.54 -8.16
N GLU A 71 -3.53 11.33 -8.53
CA GLU A 71 -3.32 10.13 -7.69
C GLU A 71 -1.84 9.86 -7.46
N ARG A 72 -1.03 9.94 -8.53
CA ARG A 72 0.43 9.80 -8.44
C ARG A 72 1.07 10.89 -7.59
N TYR A 73 0.53 12.11 -7.63
CA TYR A 73 0.95 13.19 -6.75
C TYR A 73 0.67 12.85 -5.28
N TYR A 74 -0.54 12.36 -4.95
CA TYR A 74 -0.87 11.95 -3.59
C TYR A 74 -0.04 10.75 -3.12
N PHE A 75 0.21 9.78 -4.01
CA PHE A 75 1.12 8.68 -3.74
C PHE A 75 2.53 9.17 -3.43
N GLY A 76 3.11 10.03 -4.26
CA GLY A 76 4.46 10.57 -4.06
C GLY A 76 4.58 11.47 -2.82
N LYS A 77 3.50 12.17 -2.45
CA LYS A 77 3.42 13.00 -1.24
C LYS A 77 3.28 12.16 0.03
N ARG A 78 2.93 10.88 -0.06
CA ARG A 78 2.62 10.06 1.12
C ARG A 78 3.90 9.68 1.87
N GLU A 79 4.02 10.16 3.11
CA GLU A 79 5.14 9.90 4.02
C GLU A 79 4.68 9.14 5.26
N GLN A 80 5.52 8.24 5.79
CA GLN A 80 5.17 7.44 6.98
C GLN A 80 4.91 8.35 8.19
N GLY A 81 3.79 8.15 8.89
CA GLY A 81 3.51 8.85 10.13
C GLY A 81 4.47 8.45 11.26
N LYS A 82 4.72 9.33 12.22
CA LYS A 82 5.65 9.07 13.35
C LYS A 82 5.25 7.85 14.20
N ASP A 83 3.95 7.64 14.34
CA ASP A 83 3.37 6.55 15.12
C ASP A 83 2.73 5.47 14.23
N GLU A 84 2.96 5.55 12.91
CA GLU A 84 2.42 4.59 11.95
C GLU A 84 3.39 3.41 11.79
N SER A 85 2.88 2.20 11.96
CA SER A 85 3.68 0.99 11.76
C SER A 85 4.08 0.79 10.29
N VAL A 86 5.17 0.05 10.06
CA VAL A 86 5.59 -0.36 8.71
C VAL A 86 4.46 -1.06 7.96
N GLU A 87 3.68 -1.93 8.63
CA GLU A 87 2.56 -2.65 8.02
C GLU A 87 1.44 -1.74 7.55
N GLU A 88 1.02 -0.81 8.40
CA GLU A 88 -0.03 0.16 8.07
C GLU A 88 0.42 1.06 6.92
N TYR A 89 1.67 1.52 6.95
CA TYR A 89 2.20 2.38 5.92
C TYR A 89 2.20 1.70 4.55
N ILE A 90 2.70 0.47 4.46
CA ILE A 90 2.71 -0.30 3.21
C ILE A 90 1.28 -0.61 2.74
N THR A 91 0.37 -0.93 3.66
CA THR A 91 -1.04 -1.14 3.33
C THR A 91 -1.67 0.12 2.73
N ASN A 92 -1.37 1.28 3.30
CA ASN A 92 -1.85 2.57 2.80
C ASN A 92 -1.24 2.94 1.44
N LEU A 93 0.04 2.65 1.23
CA LEU A 93 0.69 2.80 -0.09
C LEU A 93 0.04 1.90 -1.14
N ARG A 94 -0.27 0.64 -0.82
CA ARG A 94 -0.99 -0.28 -1.72
C ARG A 94 -2.36 0.26 -2.11
N LYS A 95 -3.11 0.84 -1.16
CA LYS A 95 -4.41 1.48 -1.44
C LYS A 95 -4.29 2.66 -2.41
N LEU A 96 -3.29 3.52 -2.22
CA LEU A 96 -3.06 4.66 -3.11
C LEU A 96 -2.53 4.23 -4.49
N ALA A 97 -1.70 3.18 -4.55
CA ALA A 97 -1.15 2.69 -5.81
C ALA A 97 -2.24 2.09 -6.74
N ALA A 98 -3.36 1.61 -6.18
CA ALA A 98 -4.45 1.00 -6.95
C ALA A 98 -5.07 1.95 -7.99
N SER A 99 -5.17 3.25 -7.69
CA SER A 99 -5.69 4.28 -8.60
C SER A 99 -4.63 4.91 -9.51
N CYS A 100 -3.33 4.68 -9.22
CA CYS A 100 -2.20 5.31 -9.91
C CYS A 100 -1.85 4.71 -11.28
N LYS A 101 -2.47 3.58 -11.65
CA LYS A 101 -2.24 2.86 -12.92
C LYS A 101 -0.74 2.61 -13.18
N PHE A 102 -0.03 2.03 -12.22
CA PHE A 102 1.39 1.67 -12.38
C PHE A 102 1.61 0.37 -13.16
N GLY A 103 0.57 -0.46 -13.33
CA GLY A 103 0.67 -1.71 -14.10
C GLY A 103 1.52 -2.75 -13.38
N THR A 104 2.48 -3.35 -14.07
CA THR A 104 3.38 -4.37 -13.51
C THR A 104 4.40 -3.80 -12.52
N LEU A 105 4.62 -2.48 -12.54
CA LEU A 105 5.62 -1.81 -11.70
C LEU A 105 5.07 -1.37 -10.34
N VAL A 106 3.87 -1.80 -9.95
CA VAL A 106 3.23 -1.37 -8.69
C VAL A 106 4.13 -1.65 -7.49
N ASP A 107 4.70 -2.86 -7.40
CA ASP A 107 5.50 -3.26 -6.25
C ASP A 107 6.85 -2.51 -6.21
N GLU A 108 7.47 -2.27 -7.36
CA GLU A 108 8.67 -1.42 -7.47
C GLU A 108 8.39 0.02 -7.01
N ARG A 109 7.26 0.60 -7.44
CA ARG A 109 6.88 1.96 -7.03
C ARG A 109 6.62 2.07 -5.54
N ILE A 110 5.98 1.06 -4.95
CA ILE A 110 5.73 1.00 -3.50
C ILE A 110 7.05 0.85 -2.75
N ARG A 111 7.95 -0.02 -3.22
CA ARG A 111 9.28 -0.22 -2.65
C ARG A 111 10.07 1.09 -2.63
N ASP A 112 10.17 1.75 -3.78
CA ASP A 112 10.96 2.98 -3.92
C ASP A 112 10.37 4.10 -3.06
N GLN A 113 9.04 4.25 -3.05
CA GLN A 113 8.36 5.22 -2.20
C GLN A 113 8.57 4.93 -0.71
N PHE A 114 8.53 3.66 -0.32
CA PHE A 114 8.77 3.25 1.06
C PHE A 114 10.19 3.62 1.51
N VAL A 115 11.21 3.32 0.71
CA VAL A 115 12.62 3.65 1.03
C VAL A 115 12.80 5.18 1.11
N LEU A 116 12.19 5.93 0.20
CA LEU A 116 12.31 7.39 0.15
C LEU A 116 11.65 8.08 1.35
N LYS A 117 10.52 7.57 1.84
CA LYS A 117 9.65 8.26 2.80
C LYS A 117 9.39 7.49 4.09
N CYS A 118 10.19 6.46 4.39
CA CYS A 118 10.18 5.80 5.70
C CYS A 118 10.66 6.77 6.79
N CYS A 119 10.06 6.68 7.98
CA CYS A 119 10.41 7.55 9.10
C CYS A 119 11.72 7.13 9.79
N SER A 120 12.13 5.87 9.67
CA SER A 120 13.34 5.35 10.33
C SER A 120 14.54 5.36 9.40
N ASP A 121 15.57 6.12 9.76
CA ASP A 121 16.84 6.17 9.01
C ASP A 121 17.56 4.82 9.05
N LYS A 122 17.47 4.07 10.16
CA LYS A 122 18.05 2.73 10.28
C LYS A 122 17.45 1.73 9.30
N ILE A 123 16.13 1.80 9.07
CA ILE A 123 15.49 0.98 8.04
C ILE A 123 16.05 1.36 6.67
N ARG A 124 16.23 2.66 6.40
CA ARG A 124 16.74 3.17 5.13
C ARG A 124 18.18 2.72 4.87
N GLU A 125 19.06 2.83 5.86
CA GLU A 125 20.46 2.39 5.80
C GLU A 125 20.57 0.89 5.48
N GLU A 126 19.82 0.04 6.18
CA GLU A 126 19.80 -1.41 5.93
C GLU A 126 19.29 -1.77 4.52
N LEU A 127 18.35 -0.99 3.99
CA LEU A 127 17.82 -1.21 2.64
C LEU A 127 18.77 -0.72 1.55
N TRP A 128 19.52 0.37 1.77
CA TRP A 128 20.53 0.87 0.83
C TRP A 128 21.74 -0.05 0.68
N LEU A 129 21.99 -0.93 1.65
CA LEU A 129 23.03 -1.95 1.56
C LEU A 129 22.66 -3.12 0.63
N LYS A 130 21.39 -3.21 0.22
CA LYS A 130 20.89 -4.22 -0.71
C LYS A 130 20.82 -3.63 -2.11
N ASP A 131 21.17 -4.41 -3.13
CA ASP A 131 21.13 -3.95 -4.52
C ASP A 131 19.68 -3.69 -5.00
N GLU A 132 18.89 -4.74 -5.20
CA GLU A 132 17.52 -4.64 -5.71
C GLU A 132 16.57 -5.62 -5.00
N PRO A 133 16.27 -5.39 -3.71
CA PRO A 133 15.36 -6.29 -2.99
C PRO A 133 13.93 -6.20 -3.55
N PRO A 134 13.21 -7.34 -3.68
CA PRO A 134 11.78 -7.32 -3.96
C PRO A 134 11.00 -6.72 -2.79
N LEU A 135 9.77 -6.25 -3.04
CA LEU A 135 8.96 -5.57 -2.03
C LEU A 135 8.73 -6.44 -0.79
N GLU A 136 8.51 -7.74 -0.97
CA GLU A 136 8.33 -8.71 0.11
C GLU A 136 9.55 -8.75 1.05
N GLU A 137 10.76 -8.71 0.50
CA GLU A 137 11.98 -8.71 1.28
C GLU A 137 12.16 -7.40 2.04
N VAL A 138 11.86 -6.27 1.41
CA VAL A 138 11.87 -4.94 2.05
C VAL A 138 10.95 -4.91 3.27
N VAL A 139 9.73 -5.45 3.12
CA VAL A 139 8.75 -5.55 4.21
C VAL A 139 9.32 -6.35 5.38
N ILE A 140 9.93 -7.51 5.11
CA ILE A 140 10.49 -8.38 6.15
C ILE A 140 11.62 -7.68 6.91
N VAL A 141 12.55 -7.04 6.20
CA VAL A 141 13.67 -6.30 6.80
C VAL A 141 13.14 -5.16 7.67
N ALA A 142 12.24 -4.35 7.12
CA ALA A 142 11.69 -3.20 7.82
C ALA A 142 10.97 -3.61 9.11
N LYS A 143 10.16 -4.68 9.09
CA LYS A 143 9.51 -5.22 10.31
C LYS A 143 10.50 -5.69 11.35
N ARG A 144 11.58 -6.37 10.94
CA ARG A 144 12.63 -6.84 11.87
C ARG A 144 13.32 -5.67 12.56
N VAL A 145 13.67 -4.64 11.80
CA VAL A 145 14.30 -3.43 12.34
C VAL A 145 13.33 -2.68 13.24
N GLU A 146 12.07 -2.50 12.84
CA GLU A 146 11.03 -1.86 13.66
C GLU A 146 10.86 -2.58 15.01
N HIS A 147 10.76 -3.91 14.99
CA HIS A 147 10.69 -4.73 16.20
C HIS A 147 11.93 -4.56 17.09
N MET A 148 13.13 -4.63 16.50
CA MET A 148 14.39 -4.43 17.23
C MET A 148 14.45 -3.04 17.89
N LEU A 149 14.04 -1.98 17.19
CA LEU A 149 13.99 -0.62 17.74
C LEU A 149 12.98 -0.49 18.87
N LYS A 150 11.84 -1.17 18.75
CA LYS A 150 10.83 -1.21 19.83
C LYS A 150 11.39 -1.90 21.08
N CYS A 151 12.00 -3.08 20.93
CA CYS A 151 12.63 -3.78 22.04
C CYS A 151 13.74 -2.95 22.70
N VAL A 152 14.61 -2.29 21.92
CA VAL A 152 15.67 -1.43 22.45
C VAL A 152 15.09 -0.25 23.23
N LYS A 153 14.00 0.37 22.74
CA LYS A 153 13.30 1.44 23.47
C LYS A 153 12.76 0.95 24.80
N GLU A 154 12.10 -0.21 24.84
CA GLU A 154 11.56 -0.81 26.07
C GLU A 154 12.66 -1.12 27.09
N LEU A 155 13.79 -1.69 26.64
CA LEU A 155 14.96 -1.94 27.49
C LEU A 155 15.58 -0.64 28.04
N SER A 156 15.61 0.42 27.24
CA SER A 156 16.14 1.73 27.68
C SER A 156 15.18 2.53 28.57
N GLY A 157 13.86 2.31 28.42
CA GLY A 157 12.80 2.91 29.24
C GLY A 157 12.71 2.28 30.63
N ASN A 158 13.09 1.00 30.75
CA ASN A 158 13.38 0.35 32.02
C ASN A 158 14.79 0.71 32.51
N LYS A 159 15.03 2.00 32.85
CA LYS A 159 16.13 2.32 33.76
C LYS A 159 15.83 1.67 35.11
N VAL A 160 16.46 0.52 35.30
CA VAL A 160 16.60 -0.25 36.53
C VAL A 160 16.75 0.67 37.74
N VAL A 161 15.70 0.77 38.57
CA VAL A 161 15.89 0.99 40.01
C VAL A 161 16.14 -0.38 40.64
N SER A 162 17.40 -0.81 40.59
CA SER A 162 17.99 -1.74 41.55
C SER A 162 19.47 -1.82 41.22
N GLY A 163 20.27 -1.15 42.05
CA GLY A 163 21.71 -1.26 41.96
C GLY A 163 22.15 -2.69 42.15
N GLU A 164 22.87 -3.21 41.17
CA GLU A 164 23.90 -4.25 41.33
C GLU A 164 24.76 -4.20 40.07
N ARG A 165 26.00 -3.74 40.21
CA ARG A 165 27.02 -3.89 39.16
C ARG A 165 27.31 -5.38 39.04
N THR A 166 26.80 -6.03 38.00
CA THR A 166 27.25 -7.38 37.66
C THR A 166 28.64 -7.27 37.01
N LYS A 167 29.57 -8.08 37.51
CA LYS A 167 31.01 -8.15 37.15
C LYS A 167 31.31 -8.55 35.69
N VAL A 168 30.40 -8.34 34.76
CA VAL A 168 30.51 -8.80 33.36
C VAL A 168 31.16 -7.73 32.48
N GLU A 169 31.06 -6.44 32.83
CA GLU A 169 31.70 -5.35 32.06
C GLU A 169 33.22 -5.23 32.30
N GLU A 170 33.75 -5.80 33.39
CA GLU A 170 35.19 -5.76 33.68
C GLU A 170 35.99 -6.73 32.79
N VAL A 171 35.38 -7.84 32.36
CA VAL A 171 36.05 -8.87 31.54
C VAL A 171 36.14 -8.46 30.06
N VAL A 172 35.20 -7.66 29.56
CA VAL A 172 35.18 -7.28 28.13
C VAL A 172 36.30 -6.28 27.78
N CYS A 173 36.76 -5.48 28.76
CA CYS A 173 37.92 -4.60 28.56
C CYS A 173 39.26 -5.36 28.63
N GLU A 174 39.39 -6.41 29.44
CA GLU A 174 40.66 -7.18 29.52
C GLU A 174 40.93 -8.04 28.28
N VAL A 175 39.90 -8.50 27.57
CA VAL A 175 40.08 -9.32 26.35
C VAL A 175 40.58 -8.47 25.18
N LYS A 176 40.26 -7.16 25.13
CA LYS A 176 40.66 -6.28 24.03
C LYS A 176 42.11 -5.79 24.09
N VAL A 177 42.82 -6.00 25.20
CA VAL A 177 44.25 -5.63 25.33
C VAL A 177 45.18 -6.75 24.85
N LYS A 178 44.72 -8.01 24.78
CA LYS A 178 45.57 -9.15 24.42
C LYS A 178 45.68 -9.44 22.92
N GLU A 179 44.73 -8.98 22.10
CA GLU A 179 44.75 -9.21 20.64
C GLU A 179 45.50 -8.12 19.84
N PHE A 180 45.78 -6.94 20.42
CA PHE A 180 46.53 -5.86 19.75
C PHE A 180 48.03 -5.79 20.10
N GLY A 181 48.52 -6.72 20.92
CA GLY A 181 49.89 -6.72 21.47
C GLY A 181 50.87 -7.71 20.82
N ALA A 182 50.62 -8.18 19.58
CA ALA A 182 51.48 -9.19 18.98
C ALA A 182 51.68 -9.06 17.46
N GLU A 183 52.01 -7.87 16.95
CA GLU A 183 52.70 -7.77 15.65
C GLU A 183 53.97 -6.88 15.73
N LYS A 184 55.08 -7.59 15.99
CA LYS A 184 56.42 -7.46 15.38
C LYS A 184 57.22 -6.16 15.55
N LYS A 185 58.10 -6.19 16.56
CA LYS A 185 59.52 -5.78 16.39
C LYS A 185 60.25 -6.81 15.54
N LYS A 186 60.68 -6.43 14.34
CA LYS A 186 62.03 -6.61 13.79
C LYS A 186 62.09 -6.04 12.37
#